data_AF-A0AA37PMM9-F1
#
_entry.id   AF-A0AA37PMM9-F1
#
_cell.length_a   1.000
_cell.length_b   1.000
_cell.length_c   1.000
_cell.angle_alpha   90.00
_cell.angle_beta   90.00
_cell.angle_gamma   90.00
#
_symmetry.space_group_name_H-M   'P 1'
#
loop_
_entity.id
_entity.type
_entity.pdbx_description
1 polymer ?
#
loop_
_entity_poly.entity_id
_entity_poly.type
_entity_poly.pdbx_seq_one_letter_code
_entity_poly.pdbx_strand_id
1 'polypeptide(L)'
;MVEDDTVANTSARAIIAGFAAPGQGELLKLFAARYFQAIPGVWARRSSEVAQTVVIGLYPSYDISEDGVAAADKFLTGPESEVPPALRRLVLEGQSGVKRALRARTFDGA
;
A
#
# COMPACT_ATOMS: atom_id res chain seq x y z
N MET A 1 6.70 27.42 2.13
CA MET A 1 5.75 26.43 1.58
C MET A 1 6.45 25.08 1.28
N VAL A 2 7.40 24.63 2.12
CA VAL A 2 8.32 23.49 1.83
C VAL A 2 8.29 22.40 2.93
N GLU A 3 7.28 22.41 3.80
CA GLU A 3 7.27 21.51 4.97
C GLU A 3 6.44 20.22 4.77
N ASP A 4 5.46 20.20 3.87
CA ASP A 4 4.60 19.01 3.69
C ASP A 4 5.24 17.93 2.78
N ASP A 5 6.01 18.36 1.76
CA ASP A 5 6.66 17.51 0.75
C ASP A 5 7.80 16.68 1.32
N THR A 6 8.58 17.31 2.18
CA THR A 6 9.73 16.69 2.85
C THR A 6 9.28 15.70 3.91
N VAL A 7 8.21 15.97 4.68
CA VAL A 7 7.73 15.07 5.74
C VAL A 7 7.13 13.78 5.18
N ALA A 8 6.35 13.84 4.09
CA ALA A 8 5.79 12.63 3.48
C ALA A 8 6.86 11.79 2.76
N ASN A 9 7.81 12.43 2.07
CA ASN A 9 8.92 11.73 1.43
C ASN A 9 9.88 11.15 2.48
N THR A 10 10.13 11.88 3.57
CA THR A 10 10.91 11.38 4.72
C THR A 10 10.19 10.24 5.43
N SER A 11 8.87 10.29 5.58
CA SER A 11 8.11 9.18 6.15
C SER A 11 8.15 7.96 5.23
N ALA A 12 7.89 8.13 3.94
CA ALA A 12 8.01 7.05 2.96
C ALA A 12 9.42 6.44 2.93
N ARG A 13 10.47 7.27 2.95
CA ARG A 13 11.87 6.82 3.02
C ARG A 13 12.24 6.21 4.36
N ALA A 14 11.80 6.75 5.48
CA ALA A 14 12.06 6.20 6.82
C ALA A 14 11.39 4.84 6.98
N ILE A 15 10.22 4.69 6.37
CA ILE A 15 9.52 3.44 6.31
C ILE A 15 10.26 2.45 5.38
N ILE A 16 10.60 2.83 4.14
CA ILE A 16 11.43 2.02 3.21
C ILE A 16 12.77 1.63 3.85
N ALA A 17 13.44 2.55 4.55
CA ALA A 17 14.72 2.32 5.21
C ALA A 17 14.60 1.40 6.44
N GLY A 18 13.45 1.38 7.11
CA GLY A 18 13.16 0.45 8.21
C GLY A 18 13.02 -1.02 7.79
N PHE A 19 12.87 -1.31 6.49
CA PHE A 19 12.66 -2.65 5.93
C PHE A 19 13.92 -3.44 5.56
N ALA A 20 15.11 -2.86 5.65
CA ALA A 20 16.34 -3.51 5.19
C ALA A 20 16.87 -4.63 6.12
N ALA A 21 16.12 -5.05 7.14
CA ALA A 21 16.53 -6.08 8.10
C ALA A 21 15.78 -7.41 7.90
N PRO A 22 16.48 -8.55 7.71
CA PRO A 22 15.85 -9.87 7.58
C PRO A 22 15.11 -10.30 8.87
N GLY A 23 13.94 -10.96 8.74
CA GLY A 23 13.24 -11.62 9.85
C GLY A 23 11.92 -11.00 10.35
N GLN A 24 11.32 -10.08 9.59
CA GLN A 24 10.33 -9.13 10.13
C GLN A 24 8.87 -9.29 9.64
N GLY A 25 8.35 -10.52 9.56
CA GLY A 25 6.97 -10.79 9.09
C GLY A 25 5.86 -9.98 9.81
N GLU A 26 6.00 -9.70 11.11
CA GLU A 26 5.04 -8.88 11.86
C GLU A 26 5.19 -7.36 11.61
N LEU A 27 6.40 -6.87 11.33
CA LEU A 27 6.58 -5.47 10.91
C LEU A 27 6.06 -5.24 9.49
N LEU A 28 6.13 -6.24 8.62
CA LEU A 28 5.55 -6.22 7.27
C LEU A 28 4.03 -6.01 7.31
N LYS A 29 3.33 -6.67 8.24
CA LYS A 29 1.88 -6.49 8.48
C LYS A 29 1.55 -5.09 8.99
N LEU A 30 2.34 -4.59 9.94
CA LEU A 30 2.16 -3.24 10.50
C LEU A 30 2.31 -2.16 9.43
N PHE A 31 3.16 -2.38 8.43
CA PHE A 31 3.25 -1.48 7.28
C PHE A 31 2.01 -1.52 6.38
N ALA A 32 1.49 -2.70 6.03
CA ALA A 32 0.32 -2.78 5.17
C ALA A 32 -0.85 -1.98 5.77
N ALA A 33 -1.06 -2.10 7.08
CA ALA A 33 -2.04 -1.29 7.81
C ALA A 33 -1.74 0.22 7.74
N ARG A 34 -0.49 0.63 7.98
CA ARG A 34 -0.08 2.04 7.91
C ARG A 34 -0.17 2.64 6.50
N TYR A 35 0.11 1.84 5.48
CA TYR A 35 -0.01 2.22 4.08
C TYR A 35 -1.46 2.63 3.77
N PHE A 36 -2.43 1.74 4.04
CA PHE A 36 -3.84 2.03 3.75
C PHE A 36 -4.39 3.20 4.55
N GLN A 37 -3.90 3.45 5.77
CA GLN A 37 -4.25 4.65 6.55
C GLN A 37 -3.65 5.95 5.96
N ALA A 38 -2.48 5.89 5.35
CA ALA A 38 -1.75 7.09 4.91
C ALA A 38 -2.11 7.56 3.49
N ILE A 39 -2.41 6.63 2.57
CA ILE A 39 -2.59 6.96 1.15
C ILE A 39 -3.74 7.93 0.85
N PRO A 40 -4.88 7.97 1.57
CA PRO A 40 -5.90 8.99 1.30
C PRO A 40 -5.39 10.41 1.55
N GLY A 41 -4.62 10.60 2.64
CA GLY A 41 -4.02 11.89 2.98
C GLY A 41 -2.96 12.33 1.98
N VAL A 42 -2.15 11.39 1.47
CA VAL A 42 -1.19 11.68 0.39
C VAL A 42 -1.93 12.11 -0.87
N TRP A 43 -2.99 11.41 -1.23
CA TRP A 43 -3.79 11.73 -2.41
C TRP A 43 -4.43 13.11 -2.34
N ALA A 44 -4.94 13.50 -1.16
CA ALA A 44 -5.57 14.81 -0.96
C ALA A 44 -4.59 16.00 -1.03
N ARG A 45 -3.31 15.78 -0.69
CA ARG A 45 -2.29 16.86 -0.60
C ARG A 45 -1.40 16.99 -1.85
N ARG A 46 -1.40 16.00 -2.74
CA ARG A 46 -0.47 15.92 -3.87
C ARG A 46 -1.21 16.12 -5.20
N SER A 47 -0.45 16.49 -6.23
CA SER A 47 -0.95 16.35 -7.60
C SER A 47 -1.26 14.88 -7.90
N SER A 48 -2.25 14.63 -8.77
CA SER A 48 -2.65 13.27 -9.13
C SER A 48 -1.50 12.40 -9.63
N GLU A 49 -0.54 12.99 -10.35
CA GLU A 49 0.64 12.28 -10.87
C GLU A 49 1.57 11.83 -9.73
N VAL A 50 1.93 12.74 -8.81
CA VAL A 50 2.81 12.39 -7.68
C VAL A 50 2.12 11.41 -6.73
N ALA A 51 0.83 11.61 -6.48
CA ALA A 51 0.03 10.68 -5.67
C ALA A 51 0.01 9.27 -6.29
N GLN A 52 -0.18 9.17 -7.61
CA GLN A 52 -0.16 7.90 -8.32
C GLN A 52 1.18 7.18 -8.18
N THR A 53 2.30 7.88 -8.40
CA THR A 53 3.64 7.29 -8.24
C THR A 53 3.86 6.75 -6.83
N VAL A 54 3.44 7.49 -5.80
CA VAL A 54 3.57 7.07 -4.40
C VAL A 54 2.69 5.85 -4.09
N VAL A 55 1.44 5.86 -4.53
CA VAL A 55 0.49 4.76 -4.28
C VAL A 55 1.00 3.47 -4.92
N ILE A 56 1.43 3.53 -6.18
CA ILE A 56 1.96 2.37 -6.91
C ILE A 56 3.28 1.88 -6.27
N GLY A 57 4.22 2.79 -6.02
CA GLY A 57 5.56 2.44 -5.54
C GLY A 57 5.58 1.89 -4.11
N LEU A 58 4.60 2.27 -3.28
CA LEU A 58 4.51 1.84 -1.88
C LEU A 58 3.46 0.74 -1.64
N TYR A 59 2.73 0.31 -2.67
CA TYR A 59 1.74 -0.75 -2.50
C TYR A 59 2.41 -2.01 -1.91
N PRO A 60 1.86 -2.63 -0.84
CA PRO A 60 2.49 -3.76 -0.14
C PRO A 60 2.38 -5.07 -0.94
N SER A 61 2.98 -5.12 -2.12
CA SER A 61 2.96 -6.26 -3.03
C SER A 61 3.68 -7.50 -2.50
N TYR A 62 4.56 -7.31 -1.51
CA TYR A 62 5.27 -8.38 -0.81
C TYR A 62 4.36 -9.17 0.15
N ASP A 63 3.22 -8.60 0.57
CA ASP A 63 2.29 -9.26 1.50
C ASP A 63 1.36 -10.21 0.74
N ILE A 64 1.95 -11.30 0.24
CA ILE A 64 1.27 -12.35 -0.51
C ILE A 64 0.60 -13.31 0.49
N SER A 65 -0.46 -12.82 1.11
CA SER A 65 -1.26 -13.51 2.12
C SER A 65 -2.75 -13.17 1.99
N GLU A 66 -3.61 -13.97 2.60
CA GLU A 66 -5.04 -13.63 2.71
C GLU A 66 -5.26 -12.35 3.54
N ASP A 67 -4.44 -12.13 4.58
CA ASP A 67 -4.48 -10.91 5.41
C ASP A 67 -4.20 -9.65 4.59
N GLY A 68 -3.20 -9.68 3.71
CA GLY A 68 -2.87 -8.56 2.81
C GLY A 68 -4.00 -8.24 1.83
N VAL A 69 -4.67 -9.28 1.31
CA VAL A 69 -5.87 -9.13 0.47
C VAL A 69 -7.02 -8.51 1.27
N ALA A 70 -7.27 -9.02 2.48
CA ALA A 70 -8.33 -8.54 3.37
C ALA A 70 -8.10 -7.07 3.79
N ALA A 71 -6.85 -6.65 3.99
CA ALA A 71 -6.51 -5.26 4.28
C ALA A 71 -6.89 -4.34 3.11
N ALA A 72 -6.60 -4.74 1.87
CA ALA A 72 -7.02 -4.00 0.69
C ALA A 72 -8.55 -3.98 0.52
N ASP A 73 -9.24 -5.11 0.76
CA ASP A 73 -10.71 -5.17 0.70
C ASP A 73 -11.34 -4.26 1.76
N LYS A 74 -10.80 -4.23 2.98
CA LYS A 74 -11.25 -3.33 4.05
C LYS A 74 -11.09 -1.86 3.67
N PHE A 75 -9.97 -1.49 3.05
CA PHE A 75 -9.77 -0.13 2.54
C PHE A 75 -10.80 0.22 1.45
N LEU A 76 -11.06 -0.71 0.52
CA LEU A 76 -11.97 -0.52 -0.61
C LEU A 76 -13.46 -0.52 -0.25
N THR A 77 -13.83 -1.00 0.94
CA THR A 77 -15.23 -1.14 1.41
C THR A 77 -15.54 -0.31 2.66
N GLY A 78 -14.54 0.29 3.29
CA GLY A 78 -14.70 1.10 4.50
C GLY A 78 -15.42 2.43 4.25
N PRO A 79 -15.71 3.22 5.30
CA PRO A 79 -16.28 4.56 5.18
C PRO A 79 -15.39 5.51 4.34
N GLU A 80 -14.08 5.26 4.34
CA GLU A 80 -13.09 5.89 3.45
C GLU A 80 -13.25 5.49 1.97
N SER A 81 -14.20 4.62 1.61
CA SER A 81 -14.50 4.23 0.22
C SER A 81 -15.04 5.39 -0.65
N GLU A 82 -15.23 6.58 -0.09
CA GLU A 82 -15.36 7.83 -0.86
C GLU A 82 -14.02 8.30 -1.48
N VAL A 83 -12.94 7.53 -1.32
CA VAL A 83 -11.68 7.79 -2.01
C VAL A 83 -11.88 8.01 -3.52
N PRO A 84 -11.17 8.96 -4.13
CA PRO A 84 -11.32 9.27 -5.54
C PRO A 84 -11.22 8.01 -6.43
N PRO A 85 -12.01 7.89 -7.51
CA PRO A 85 -12.06 6.69 -8.35
C PRO A 85 -10.69 6.23 -8.86
N ALA A 86 -9.77 7.18 -9.13
CA ALA A 86 -8.41 6.89 -9.53
C ALA A 86 -7.59 6.19 -8.44
N LEU A 87 -7.66 6.66 -7.18
CA LEU A 87 -7.00 6.00 -6.05
C LEU A 87 -7.56 4.59 -5.84
N ARG A 88 -8.89 4.46 -5.87
CA ARG A 88 -9.57 3.17 -5.74
C ARG A 88 -9.11 2.18 -6.81
N ARG A 89 -8.97 2.64 -8.06
CA ARG A 89 -8.48 1.82 -9.17
C ARG A 89 -7.05 1.31 -8.93
N LEU A 90 -6.15 2.16 -8.46
CA LEU A 90 -4.76 1.76 -8.20
C LEU A 90 -4.66 0.68 -7.12
N VAL A 91 -5.46 0.80 -6.05
CA VAL A 91 -5.52 -0.21 -4.99
C VAL A 91 -6.09 -1.54 -5.50
N LEU A 92 -7.13 -1.50 -6.34
CA LEU A 92 -7.66 -2.70 -6.99
C LEU A 92 -6.63 -3.40 -7.90
N GLU A 93 -5.86 -2.63 -8.66
CA GLU A 93 -4.81 -3.16 -9.53
C GLU A 93 -3.69 -3.83 -8.70
N GLY A 94 -3.24 -3.18 -7.63
CA GLY A 94 -2.28 -3.74 -6.68
C GLY A 94 -2.79 -5.04 -6.02
N GLN A 95 -4.03 -5.03 -5.54
CA GLN A 95 -4.67 -6.21 -4.93
C GLN A 95 -4.77 -7.37 -5.92
N SER A 96 -5.11 -7.07 -7.18
CA SER A 96 -5.17 -8.07 -8.25
C SER A 96 -3.82 -8.74 -8.46
N GLY A 97 -2.72 -7.99 -8.35
CA GLY A 97 -1.37 -8.53 -8.38
C GLY A 97 -1.10 -9.52 -7.25
N VAL A 98 -1.44 -9.15 -6.01
CA VAL A 98 -1.27 -10.01 -4.83
C VAL A 98 -2.12 -11.28 -4.93
N LYS A 99 -3.40 -11.16 -5.32
CA LYS A 99 -4.30 -12.30 -5.54
C LYS A 99 -3.74 -13.29 -6.57
N ARG A 100 -3.12 -12.79 -7.66
CA ARG A 100 -2.46 -13.65 -8.66
C ARG A 100 -1.24 -14.35 -8.09
N ALA A 101 -0.38 -13.64 -7.36
CA ALA A 101 0.81 -14.21 -6.75
C ALA A 101 0.47 -15.28 -5.69
N LEU A 102 -0.61 -15.06 -4.92
CA LEU A 102 -1.09 -16.04 -3.94
C LEU A 102 -1.54 -17.34 -4.61
N ARG A 103 -2.31 -17.24 -5.71
CA ARG A 103 -2.74 -18.40 -6.51
C ARG A 103 -1.55 -19.16 -7.11
N ALA A 104 -0.54 -18.45 -7.59
CA ALA A 104 0.68 -19.08 -8.11
C ALA A 104 1.41 -19.87 -7.01
N ARG A 105 1.58 -19.28 -5.82
CA ARG A 105 2.22 -19.95 -4.67
C ARG A 105 1.46 -21.19 -4.19
N THR A 106 0.13 -21.17 -4.21
CA THR A 106 -0.68 -22.35 -3.87
C THR A 106 -0.56 -23.47 -4.90
N PHE A 107 -0.25 -23.14 -6.16
CA PHE A 107 -0.10 -24.11 -7.24
C PHE A 107 1.33 -24.68 -7.30
N ASP A 108 2.36 -23.85 -7.14
CA ASP A 108 3.77 -24.27 -7.16
C ASP A 108 4.21 -25.03 -5.89
N GLY A 109 3.43 -24.92 -4.81
CA GLY A 109 3.66 -25.63 -3.55
C GLY A 109 2.95 -26.98 -3.42
N ALA A 110 2.26 -27.43 -4.46
CA ALA A 110 1.54 -28.71 -4.55
C ALA A 110 2.27 -29.70 -5.48
#